data_AF-A0A2Y9H5F9-F1
#
_entry.id   AF-A0A2Y9H5F9-F1
#
_cell.length_a   1.000
_cell.length_b   1.000
_cell.length_c   1.000
_cell.angle_alpha   90.00
_cell.angle_beta   90.00
_cell.angle_gamma   90.00
#
_symmetry.space_group_name_H-M   'P 1'
#
loop_
_entity.id
_entity.type
_entity.pdbx_description
1 polymer ?
#
loop_
_entity_poly.entity_id
_entity_poly.type
_entity_poly.pdbx_seq_one_letter_code
_entity_poly.pdbx_strand_id
1 'polypeptide(L)'
;MDGKGSYQVKGWKLTQQQFVALLWKRLLIARRSRKGFFAQIVLPAVFVCIALVFSLIVPPFGKYPSLELQPWMYNEQYTFVSNDAPEDMGTQELLNALTRHPGFGTRCMEGNPIPDMPCSVGEEEWTTAPVPQTITDLFQNGNWMMENPSPTCQCSSDKIKKMLPVCPLGAGGLPPPQNSESIHQYNSNGPKKSLGIVNDTAP
;
A
#
# COMPACT_ATOMS: atom_id res chain seq x y z
N MET A 1 -85.92 19.16 37.26
CA MET A 1 -84.59 18.58 37.55
C MET A 1 -83.58 19.39 36.78
N ASP A 2 -83.12 20.47 37.41
CA ASP A 2 -82.28 21.51 36.82
C ASP A 2 -80.86 21.01 36.53
N GLY A 3 -80.60 20.71 35.26
CA GLY A 3 -79.25 20.42 34.75
C GLY A 3 -78.41 21.69 34.69
N LYS A 4 -77.86 22.11 35.82
CA LYS A 4 -76.96 23.28 35.93
C LYS A 4 -75.55 22.93 35.46
N GLY A 5 -75.38 22.72 34.15
CA GLY A 5 -74.08 22.57 33.50
C GLY A 5 -73.46 23.93 33.20
N SER A 6 -72.77 24.55 34.16
CA SER A 6 -71.97 25.74 33.86
C SER A 6 -70.76 25.85 34.79
N TYR A 7 -69.73 25.08 34.47
CA TYR A 7 -68.37 25.44 34.84
C TYR A 7 -67.67 25.96 33.58
N GLN A 8 -67.80 27.26 33.33
CA GLN A 8 -66.99 27.96 32.34
C GLN A 8 -65.65 28.29 32.98
N VAL A 9 -64.63 27.46 32.72
CA VAL A 9 -63.24 27.80 33.04
C VAL A 9 -62.83 28.95 32.13
N LYS A 10 -62.59 30.14 32.67
CA LYS A 10 -62.02 31.27 31.93
C LYS A 10 -60.67 31.63 32.54
N GLY A 11 -59.68 31.92 31.67
CA GLY A 11 -58.34 32.38 32.05
C GLY A 11 -57.23 31.35 31.83
N TRP A 12 -56.06 31.62 32.41
CA TRP A 12 -54.79 30.86 32.25
C TRP A 12 -54.91 29.34 32.45
N LYS A 13 -55.85 28.90 33.30
CA LYS A 13 -56.12 27.48 33.51
C LYS A 13 -56.69 26.78 32.27
N LEU A 14 -57.47 27.51 31.45
CA LEU A 14 -58.05 27.00 30.21
C LEU A 14 -56.98 26.87 29.11
N THR A 15 -56.07 27.84 28.99
CA THR A 15 -54.95 27.78 28.04
C THR A 15 -53.97 26.66 28.43
N GLN A 16 -53.74 26.43 29.71
CA GLN A 16 -52.91 25.31 30.19
C GLN A 16 -53.56 23.95 29.88
N GLN A 17 -54.87 23.80 30.12
CA GLN A 17 -55.60 22.58 29.75
C GLN A 17 -55.62 22.35 28.23
N GLN A 18 -55.80 23.40 27.42
CA GLN A 18 -55.70 23.31 25.97
C GLN A 18 -54.29 22.94 25.50
N PHE A 19 -53.25 23.49 26.12
CA PHE A 19 -51.86 23.17 25.79
C PHE A 19 -51.53 21.70 26.12
N VAL A 20 -51.95 21.21 27.28
CA VAL A 20 -51.80 19.79 27.65
C VAL A 20 -52.62 18.90 26.72
N ALA A 21 -53.84 19.28 26.35
CA ALA A 21 -54.65 18.52 25.41
C ALA A 21 -54.03 18.49 24.00
N LEU A 22 -53.42 19.59 23.55
CA LEU A 22 -52.69 19.66 22.28
C LEU A 22 -51.42 18.82 22.30
N LEU A 23 -50.66 18.86 23.39
CA LEU A 23 -49.49 18.00 23.59
C LEU A 23 -49.89 16.52 23.61
N TRP A 24 -50.95 16.17 24.34
CA TRP A 24 -51.47 14.81 24.41
C TRP A 24 -51.94 14.32 23.04
N LYS A 25 -52.63 15.17 22.26
CA LYS A 25 -53.03 14.87 20.89
C LYS A 25 -51.82 14.66 19.96
N ARG A 26 -50.80 15.53 20.03
CA ARG A 26 -49.54 15.34 19.29
C ARG A 26 -48.82 14.07 19.71
N LEU A 27 -48.83 13.74 21.00
CA LEU A 27 -48.19 12.54 21.55
C LEU A 27 -48.91 11.26 21.14
N LEU A 28 -50.25 11.26 21.13
CA LEU A 28 -51.07 10.15 20.62
C LEU A 28 -50.86 9.93 19.11
N ILE A 29 -50.74 11.01 18.33
CA ILE A 29 -50.44 10.93 16.90
C ILE A 29 -49.02 10.38 16.66
N ALA A 30 -48.03 10.86 17.42
CA ALA A 30 -46.65 10.36 17.38
C ALA A 30 -46.55 8.88 17.82
N ARG A 31 -47.36 8.46 18.81
CA ARG A 31 -47.48 7.06 19.25
C ARG A 31 -48.15 6.16 18.21
N ARG A 32 -49.12 6.67 17.44
CA ARG A 32 -49.84 5.91 16.40
C ARG A 32 -49.03 5.81 15.10
N SER A 33 -48.21 6.80 14.78
CA SER A 33 -47.31 6.80 13.61
C SER A 33 -45.94 6.16 13.92
N ARG A 34 -45.94 4.91 14.41
CA ARG A 34 -44.69 4.19 14.70
C ARG A 34 -43.68 4.28 13.54
N LYS A 35 -44.12 4.22 12.28
CA LYS A 35 -43.24 4.39 11.11
C LYS A 35 -42.55 5.76 11.02
N GLY A 36 -43.19 6.84 11.43
CA GLY A 36 -42.63 8.21 11.40
C GLY A 36 -41.69 8.50 12.57
N PHE A 37 -42.03 8.04 13.78
CA PHE A 37 -41.15 8.19 14.95
C PHE A 37 -39.86 7.39 14.80
N PHE A 38 -39.94 6.17 14.25
CA PHE A 38 -38.76 5.37 13.93
C PHE A 38 -37.91 6.06 12.85
N ALA A 39 -38.51 6.60 11.79
CA ALA A 39 -37.75 7.33 10.76
C ALA A 39 -37.07 8.59 11.31
N GLN A 40 -37.66 9.28 12.29
CA GLN A 40 -37.13 10.55 12.79
C GLN A 40 -36.07 10.39 13.90
N ILE A 41 -36.03 9.26 14.60
CA ILE A 41 -35.05 8.98 15.68
C ILE A 41 -34.04 7.91 15.27
N VAL A 42 -34.47 6.83 14.62
CA VAL A 42 -33.57 5.73 14.23
C VAL A 42 -32.72 6.12 13.03
N LEU A 43 -33.26 6.87 12.06
CA LEU A 43 -32.49 7.27 10.88
C LEU A 43 -31.28 8.18 11.24
N PRO A 44 -31.44 9.23 12.08
CA PRO A 44 -30.28 10.02 12.51
C PRO A 44 -29.31 9.21 13.36
N ALA A 45 -29.81 8.33 14.24
CA ALA A 45 -28.95 7.48 15.05
C ALA A 45 -28.10 6.52 14.19
N VAL A 46 -28.71 5.85 13.21
CA VAL A 46 -27.99 4.99 12.26
C VAL A 46 -27.00 5.79 11.42
N PHE A 47 -27.38 6.98 10.96
CA PHE A 47 -26.48 7.87 10.21
C PHE A 47 -25.25 8.27 11.04
N VAL A 48 -25.43 8.61 12.32
CA VAL A 48 -24.33 8.91 13.25
C VAL A 48 -23.48 7.65 13.51
N CYS A 49 -24.09 6.49 13.71
CA CYS A 49 -23.35 5.23 13.89
C CYS A 49 -22.47 4.92 12.67
N ILE A 50 -23.00 5.07 11.45
CA ILE A 50 -22.24 4.87 10.21
C ILE A 50 -21.09 5.88 10.12
N ALA A 51 -21.34 7.16 10.44
CA ALA A 51 -20.29 8.19 10.45
C ALA A 51 -19.18 7.86 11.45
N LEU A 52 -19.51 7.39 12.65
CA LEU A 52 -18.53 6.97 13.66
C LEU A 52 -17.72 5.76 13.20
N VAL A 53 -18.34 4.77 12.55
CA VAL A 53 -17.61 3.63 11.97
C VAL A 53 -16.61 4.11 10.92
N PHE A 54 -16.99 5.03 10.03
CA PHE A 54 -16.06 5.61 9.07
C PHE A 54 -14.93 6.41 9.75
N SER A 55 -15.24 7.15 10.81
CA SER A 55 -14.22 7.85 11.60
C SER A 55 -13.27 6.92 12.36
N LEU A 56 -13.68 5.68 12.67
CA LEU A 56 -12.80 4.67 13.25
C LEU A 56 -11.92 3.98 12.19
N ILE A 57 -12.43 3.81 10.96
CA ILE A 57 -11.68 3.21 9.85
C ILE A 57 -10.63 4.16 9.31
N VAL A 58 -10.94 5.46 9.21
CA VAL A 58 -9.98 6.48 8.78
C VAL A 58 -9.12 6.85 10.00
N PRO A 59 -7.85 6.42 10.06
CA PRO A 59 -7.01 6.76 11.20
C PRO A 59 -6.89 8.29 11.30
N PRO A 60 -6.93 8.88 12.51
CA PRO A 60 -6.76 10.31 12.67
C PRO A 60 -5.37 10.71 12.14
N PHE A 61 -5.35 11.53 11.09
CA PHE A 61 -4.13 12.10 10.53
C PHE A 61 -3.46 12.97 11.58
N GLY A 62 -2.47 12.45 12.31
CA GLY A 62 -1.74 13.28 13.27
C GLY A 62 -0.86 12.60 14.30
N LYS A 63 -0.79 11.27 14.34
CA LYS A 63 0.04 10.55 15.32
C LYS A 63 0.80 9.41 14.66
N TYR A 64 1.66 9.75 13.71
CA TYR A 64 2.72 8.83 13.31
C TYR A 64 3.87 9.02 14.29
N PRO A 65 4.20 8.03 15.15
CA PRO A 65 5.43 8.11 15.94
C PRO A 65 6.61 8.25 14.97
N SER A 66 7.70 8.87 15.42
CA SER A 66 8.95 8.90 14.67
C SER A 66 9.42 7.47 14.45
N LEU A 67 9.16 6.92 13.28
CA LEU A 67 9.61 5.62 12.85
C LEU A 67 10.86 5.83 12.00
N GLU A 68 11.94 5.17 12.36
CA GLU A 68 13.14 5.14 11.53
C GLU A 68 12.78 4.43 10.21
N LEU A 69 12.95 5.15 9.10
CA LEU A 69 12.74 4.60 7.76
C LEU A 69 13.81 3.57 7.47
N GLN A 70 13.41 2.32 7.53
CA GLN A 70 14.30 1.21 7.28
C GLN A 70 13.92 0.53 5.95
N PRO A 71 14.87 0.21 5.06
CA PRO A 71 14.53 -0.30 3.74
C PRO A 71 13.72 -1.61 3.76
N TRP A 72 13.74 -2.37 4.86
CA TRP A 72 12.94 -3.59 5.06
C TRP A 72 11.47 -3.35 5.42
N MET A 73 11.05 -2.11 5.64
CA MET A 73 9.64 -1.76 5.79
C MET A 73 8.85 -1.90 4.48
N TYR A 74 9.55 -1.97 3.36
CA TYR A 74 8.98 -2.15 2.04
C TYR A 74 9.00 -3.63 1.67
N ASN A 75 8.13 -4.02 0.75
CA ASN A 75 8.03 -5.39 0.23
C ASN A 75 9.32 -5.84 -0.47
N GLU A 76 9.29 -6.97 -1.17
CA GLU A 76 10.44 -7.49 -1.90
C GLU A 76 11.13 -6.41 -2.76
N GLN A 77 12.44 -6.30 -2.60
CA GLN A 77 13.28 -5.32 -3.29
C GLN A 77 14.37 -6.03 -4.06
N TYR A 78 14.65 -5.57 -5.27
CA TYR A 78 15.72 -6.09 -6.10
C TYR A 78 16.64 -4.91 -6.35
N THR A 79 17.89 -5.02 -5.93
CA THR A 79 18.91 -3.99 -6.16
C THR A 79 19.93 -4.52 -7.14
N PHE A 80 20.35 -3.69 -8.09
CA PHE A 80 21.35 -4.04 -9.09
C PHE A 80 22.61 -3.24 -8.84
N VAL A 81 23.77 -3.90 -8.85
CA VAL A 81 25.09 -3.26 -8.75
C VAL A 81 25.85 -3.59 -10.03
N SER A 82 26.32 -2.55 -10.71
CA SER A 82 27.25 -2.68 -11.83
C SER A 82 28.65 -2.31 -11.38
N ASN A 83 29.63 -3.10 -11.80
CA ASN A 83 31.05 -2.77 -11.62
C ASN A 83 31.63 -2.30 -12.95
N ASP A 84 31.46 -1.01 -13.23
CA ASP A 84 31.86 -0.38 -14.49
C ASP A 84 33.38 -0.20 -14.62
N ALA A 85 34.13 -0.34 -13.52
CA ALA A 85 35.59 -0.17 -13.47
C ALA A 85 36.25 -1.34 -12.72
N PRO A 86 36.26 -2.56 -13.31
CA PRO A 86 36.74 -3.76 -12.62
C PRO A 86 38.24 -3.73 -12.30
N GLU A 87 39.03 -2.91 -13.00
CA GLU A 87 40.47 -2.77 -12.75
C GLU A 87 40.81 -1.84 -11.58
N ASP A 88 39.84 -1.04 -11.11
CA ASP A 88 40.06 -0.13 -9.99
C ASP A 88 39.96 -0.87 -8.65
N MET A 89 41.03 -0.79 -7.85
CA MET A 89 41.11 -1.44 -6.54
C MET A 89 40.07 -0.90 -5.55
N GLY A 90 39.76 0.40 -5.60
CA GLY A 90 38.78 1.00 -4.70
C GLY A 90 37.36 0.51 -4.99
N THR A 91 37.02 0.38 -6.27
CA THR A 91 35.72 -0.14 -6.73
C THR A 91 35.54 -1.61 -6.37
N GLN A 92 36.60 -2.42 -6.50
CA GLN A 92 36.60 -3.81 -6.05
C GLN A 92 36.43 -3.94 -4.53
N GLU A 93 37.12 -3.10 -3.75
CA GLU A 93 36.98 -3.07 -2.29
C GLU A 93 35.55 -2.70 -1.87
N LEU A 94 34.95 -1.70 -2.53
CA LEU A 94 33.56 -1.30 -2.30
C LEU A 94 32.57 -2.43 -2.65
N LEU A 95 32.73 -3.07 -3.81
CA LEU A 95 31.87 -4.19 -4.22
C LEU A 95 31.95 -5.34 -3.22
N ASN A 96 33.17 -5.63 -2.74
CA ASN A 96 33.41 -6.65 -1.73
C ASN A 96 32.76 -6.30 -0.38
N ALA A 97 32.82 -5.04 0.03
CA ALA A 97 32.17 -4.55 1.25
C ALA A 97 30.63 -4.56 1.17
N LEU A 98 30.05 -4.40 -0.03
CA LEU A 98 28.60 -4.47 -0.24
C LEU A 98 28.06 -5.90 -0.31
N THR A 99 28.86 -6.86 -0.76
CA THR A 99 28.44 -8.25 -1.01
C THR A 99 28.76 -9.19 0.15
N ARG A 100 29.88 -8.99 0.86
CA ARG A 100 30.24 -9.80 2.04
C ARG A 100 29.60 -9.29 3.32
N HIS A 101 29.51 -10.15 4.35
CA HIS A 101 29.02 -9.80 5.68
C HIS A 101 29.65 -8.50 6.19
N PRO A 102 28.87 -7.49 6.64
CA PRO A 102 27.44 -7.52 7.03
C PRO A 102 26.42 -7.32 5.89
N GLY A 103 26.89 -7.31 4.63
CA GLY A 103 26.08 -7.27 3.42
C GLY A 103 25.49 -5.90 3.09
N PHE A 104 24.56 -5.88 2.15
CA PHE A 104 23.90 -4.66 1.70
C PHE A 104 22.93 -4.10 2.76
N GLY A 105 23.38 -3.07 3.48
CA GLY A 105 22.60 -2.33 4.49
C GLY A 105 23.18 -2.41 5.90
N THR A 106 22.42 -1.97 6.91
CA THR A 106 22.90 -1.83 8.30
C THR A 106 22.23 -2.78 9.29
N ARG A 107 21.39 -3.71 8.81
CA ARG A 107 20.49 -4.52 9.67
C ARG A 107 21.23 -5.52 10.57
N CYS A 108 22.31 -6.10 10.07
CA CYS A 108 23.12 -7.11 10.76
C CYS A 108 24.44 -6.54 11.31
N MET A 109 24.55 -5.21 11.38
CA MET A 109 25.61 -4.59 12.16
C MET A 109 25.36 -4.80 13.66
N GLU A 110 26.45 -4.94 14.40
CA GLU A 110 26.46 -5.11 15.84
C GLU A 110 25.69 -3.96 16.53
N GLY A 111 24.82 -4.29 17.49
CA GLY A 111 24.19 -3.30 18.39
C GLY A 111 22.71 -2.95 18.17
N ASN A 112 22.03 -3.45 17.13
CA ASN A 112 20.59 -3.19 16.91
C ASN A 112 19.75 -4.45 16.52
N PRO A 113 19.60 -5.44 17.41
CA PRO A 113 18.78 -6.61 17.14
C PRO A 113 17.27 -6.28 17.26
N ILE A 114 16.52 -6.38 16.15
CA ILE A 114 15.05 -6.34 16.19
C ILE A 114 14.53 -7.73 16.57
N PRO A 115 13.62 -7.85 17.55
CA PRO A 115 12.95 -9.12 17.87
C PRO A 115 12.23 -9.70 16.64
N ASP A 116 12.16 -11.03 16.57
CA ASP A 116 11.50 -11.82 15.49
C ASP A 116 12.15 -11.80 14.09
N MET A 117 13.24 -11.06 13.88
CA MET A 117 14.02 -11.08 12.63
C MET A 117 15.51 -11.37 12.88
N PRO A 118 15.93 -12.64 13.02
CA PRO A 118 17.34 -13.00 13.15
C PRO A 118 18.11 -12.79 11.84
N CYS A 119 19.39 -12.46 11.94
CA CYS A 119 20.30 -12.44 10.81
C CYS A 119 20.72 -13.88 10.47
N SER A 120 20.28 -14.36 9.31
CA SER A 120 20.75 -15.62 8.70
C SER A 120 21.91 -15.34 7.74
N VAL A 121 22.83 -16.30 7.64
CA VAL A 121 23.79 -16.36 6.55
C VAL A 121 23.11 -17.17 5.44
N GLY A 122 22.68 -16.52 4.37
CA GLY A 122 22.17 -17.17 3.17
C GLY A 122 23.32 -17.79 2.34
N GLU A 123 22.99 -18.40 1.21
CA GLU A 123 23.97 -19.01 0.31
C GLU A 123 24.77 -17.94 -0.46
N GLU A 124 26.10 -18.06 -0.47
CA GLU A 124 27.04 -17.14 -1.17
C GLU A 124 27.11 -17.41 -2.68
N GLU A 125 26.29 -18.33 -3.17
CA GLU A 125 26.43 -18.86 -4.51
C GLU A 125 25.63 -18.04 -5.51
N TRP A 126 26.35 -17.46 -6.48
CA TRP A 126 25.77 -16.74 -7.58
C TRP A 126 25.03 -17.72 -8.49
N THR A 127 23.73 -17.49 -8.67
CA THR A 127 22.92 -18.24 -9.63
C THR A 127 22.70 -17.41 -10.88
N THR A 128 22.34 -18.07 -11.97
CA THR A 128 21.94 -17.41 -13.22
C THR A 128 20.50 -17.78 -13.52
N ALA A 129 19.67 -16.78 -13.84
CA ALA A 129 18.27 -17.02 -14.15
C ALA A 129 18.15 -17.71 -15.53
N PRO A 130 17.30 -18.76 -15.66
CA PRO A 130 17.11 -19.42 -16.94
C PRO A 130 16.41 -18.47 -17.93
N VAL A 131 17.07 -18.22 -19.08
CA VAL A 131 16.51 -17.40 -20.16
C VAL A 131 15.83 -18.30 -21.20
N PRO A 132 14.60 -17.99 -21.64
CA PRO A 132 13.95 -18.71 -22.73
C PRO A 132 14.76 -18.66 -24.02
N GLN A 133 14.85 -19.78 -24.74
CA GLN A 133 15.61 -19.88 -26.00
C GLN A 133 15.17 -18.85 -27.04
N THR A 134 13.89 -18.51 -27.10
CA THR A 134 13.36 -17.47 -28.01
C THR A 134 13.97 -16.08 -27.79
N ILE A 135 14.31 -15.75 -26.54
CA ILE A 135 14.96 -14.49 -26.19
C ILE A 135 16.46 -14.60 -26.51
N THR A 136 17.09 -15.72 -26.18
CA THR A 136 18.50 -15.99 -26.51
C THR A 136 18.75 -15.89 -28.01
N ASP A 137 17.91 -16.51 -28.84
CA ASP A 137 18.01 -16.46 -30.31
C ASP A 137 17.81 -15.05 -30.86
N LEU A 138 16.94 -14.24 -30.22
CA LEU A 138 16.68 -12.85 -30.61
C LEU A 138 17.90 -11.96 -30.37
N PHE A 139 18.58 -12.13 -29.24
CA PHE A 139 19.80 -11.38 -28.92
C PHE A 139 21.01 -11.87 -29.72
N GLN A 140 21.10 -13.17 -30.04
CA GLN A 140 22.22 -13.72 -30.83
C GLN A 140 22.12 -13.42 -32.33
N ASN A 141 20.92 -13.44 -32.91
CA ASN A 141 20.74 -13.28 -34.36
C ASN A 141 20.37 -11.85 -34.78
N GLY A 142 20.10 -10.95 -33.83
CA GLY A 142 19.71 -9.58 -34.10
C GLY A 142 20.90 -8.63 -34.35
N ASN A 143 20.65 -7.55 -35.09
CA ASN A 143 21.62 -6.48 -35.32
C ASN A 143 21.44 -5.37 -34.29
N TRP A 144 21.99 -5.58 -33.09
CA TRP A 144 21.88 -4.67 -31.94
C TRP A 144 23.10 -3.75 -31.86
N MET A 145 22.88 -2.50 -31.48
CA MET A 145 23.94 -1.51 -31.26
C MET A 145 23.82 -0.93 -29.85
N MET A 146 24.87 -0.27 -29.35
CA MET A 146 24.85 0.39 -28.03
C MET A 146 23.70 1.40 -27.90
N GLU A 147 23.32 2.08 -28.98
CA GLU A 147 22.21 3.04 -28.97
C GLU A 147 20.83 2.37 -28.97
N ASN A 148 20.75 1.13 -29.46
CA ASN A 148 19.51 0.35 -29.51
C ASN A 148 19.80 -1.12 -29.15
N PRO A 149 20.03 -1.41 -27.85
CA PRO A 149 20.47 -2.73 -27.41
C PRO A 149 19.34 -3.75 -27.36
N SER A 150 18.08 -3.34 -27.57
CA SER A 150 16.89 -4.19 -27.44
C SER A 150 15.77 -3.71 -28.39
N PRO A 151 14.73 -4.52 -28.65
CA PRO A 151 13.63 -4.11 -29.51
C PRO A 151 12.81 -2.98 -28.89
N THR A 152 12.35 -2.06 -29.74
CA THR A 152 11.65 -0.84 -29.29
C THR A 152 10.21 -1.10 -28.84
N CYS A 153 9.79 -0.43 -27.78
CA CYS A 153 8.39 -0.43 -27.34
C CYS A 153 7.55 0.56 -28.15
N GLN A 154 6.28 0.21 -28.39
CA GLN A 154 5.32 1.10 -29.02
C GLN A 154 4.64 2.00 -27.98
N CYS A 155 4.88 3.31 -28.10
CA CYS A 155 4.31 4.35 -27.23
C CYS A 155 3.01 4.93 -27.80
N SER A 156 2.35 5.79 -27.01
CA SER A 156 1.18 6.54 -27.46
C SER A 156 1.49 7.37 -28.71
N SER A 157 0.57 7.37 -29.68
CA SER A 157 0.65 8.15 -30.91
C SER A 157 -0.69 8.85 -31.17
N ASP A 158 -0.75 9.77 -32.14
CA ASP A 158 -1.99 10.46 -32.50
C ASP A 158 -3.14 9.51 -32.88
N LYS A 159 -2.78 8.32 -33.39
CA LYS A 159 -3.72 7.25 -33.77
C LYS A 159 -4.08 6.32 -32.60
N ILE A 160 -3.21 6.19 -31.60
CA ILE A 160 -3.35 5.24 -30.48
C ILE A 160 -3.00 5.96 -29.18
N LYS A 161 -4.04 6.37 -28.44
CA LYS A 161 -3.88 7.03 -27.12
C LYS A 161 -3.91 5.99 -26.01
N LYS A 162 -2.75 5.68 -25.41
CA LYS A 162 -2.62 4.73 -24.30
C LYS A 162 -1.63 5.26 -23.26
N MET A 163 -1.90 5.00 -21.99
CA MET A 163 -1.02 5.44 -20.89
C MET A 163 0.19 4.51 -20.70
N LEU A 164 0.07 3.22 -21.00
CA LEU A 164 1.18 2.26 -20.91
C LEU A 164 1.70 1.88 -22.30
N PRO A 165 3.04 1.76 -22.48
CA PRO A 165 3.62 1.28 -23.73
C PRO A 165 3.33 -0.19 -23.95
N VAL A 166 3.30 -0.61 -25.23
CA VAL A 166 3.21 -2.01 -25.62
C VAL A 166 4.59 -2.46 -26.06
N CYS A 167 5.21 -3.33 -25.27
CA CYS A 167 6.58 -3.80 -25.51
C CYS A 167 6.59 -5.23 -26.09
N PRO A 168 7.38 -5.50 -27.14
CA PRO A 168 7.62 -6.85 -27.62
C PRO A 168 8.49 -7.65 -26.65
N LEU A 169 8.55 -8.97 -26.84
CA LEU A 169 9.44 -9.85 -26.06
C LEU A 169 10.91 -9.40 -26.22
N GLY A 170 11.65 -9.37 -25.11
CA GLY A 170 13.05 -8.95 -25.08
C GLY A 170 13.30 -7.43 -25.02
N ALA A 171 12.26 -6.58 -25.07
CA ALA A 171 12.41 -5.12 -25.00
C ALA A 171 12.97 -4.60 -23.66
N GLY A 172 12.96 -5.43 -22.62
CA GLY A 172 13.56 -5.13 -21.33
C GLY A 172 15.05 -5.50 -21.22
N GLY A 173 15.65 -6.07 -22.27
CA GLY A 173 16.99 -6.63 -22.21
C GLY A 173 17.01 -8.06 -21.66
N LEU A 174 18.22 -8.62 -21.56
CA LEU A 174 18.46 -9.87 -20.85
C LEU A 174 18.37 -9.62 -19.33
N PRO A 175 17.92 -10.61 -18.55
CA PRO A 175 18.01 -10.51 -17.09
C PRO A 175 19.48 -10.41 -16.67
N PRO A 176 19.75 -9.90 -15.46
CA PRO A 176 21.10 -9.81 -14.93
C PRO A 176 21.79 -11.18 -15.01
N PRO A 177 23.07 -11.22 -15.40
CA PRO A 177 23.79 -12.47 -15.61
C PRO A 177 23.96 -13.24 -14.30
N GLN A 178 24.05 -12.55 -13.16
CA GLN A 178 24.23 -13.17 -11.87
C GLN A 178 23.28 -12.54 -10.84
N ASN A 179 22.56 -13.39 -10.12
CA ASN A 179 21.78 -13.01 -8.96
C ASN A 179 22.29 -13.78 -7.74
N SER A 180 22.59 -13.03 -6.68
CA SER A 180 22.70 -13.59 -5.34
C SER A 180 21.47 -13.14 -4.56
N GLU A 181 20.87 -14.05 -3.81
CA GLU A 181 20.04 -13.60 -2.70
C GLU A 181 21.04 -13.01 -1.69
N SER A 182 21.19 -11.68 -1.69
CA SER A 182 22.17 -11.03 -0.82
C SER A 182 21.96 -11.52 0.59
N ILE A 183 23.00 -12.21 1.04
CA ILE A 183 23.10 -12.84 2.34
C ILE A 183 23.06 -11.71 3.33
N HIS A 184 21.87 -11.51 3.86
CA HIS A 184 21.54 -11.37 5.27
C HIS A 184 20.02 -11.23 5.30
N GLN A 185 19.40 -12.25 4.69
CA GLN A 185 18.00 -12.25 4.38
C GLN A 185 17.22 -13.18 5.31
N TYR A 186 16.64 -12.58 6.35
CA TYR A 186 15.26 -12.74 6.79
C TYR A 186 14.76 -14.20 6.89
N ASN A 187 14.29 -14.57 8.07
CA ASN A 187 13.39 -15.71 8.25
C ASN A 187 12.25 -15.66 7.21
N SER A 188 11.70 -16.82 6.83
CA SER A 188 10.66 -17.11 5.82
C SER A 188 9.41 -16.21 5.80
N ASN A 189 9.28 -15.28 6.75
CA ASN A 189 8.14 -14.39 6.95
C ASN A 189 8.44 -12.90 6.66
N GLY A 190 9.66 -12.53 6.25
CA GLY A 190 10.04 -11.14 5.95
C GLY A 190 10.36 -10.87 4.47
N PRO A 191 10.34 -9.60 4.00
CA PRO A 191 10.50 -9.27 2.59
C PRO A 191 11.93 -9.57 2.09
N LYS A 192 12.02 -10.34 1.00
CA LYS A 192 13.28 -10.68 0.36
C LYS A 192 13.87 -9.47 -0.41
N LYS A 193 15.08 -9.05 -0.08
CA LYS A 193 16.03 -8.29 -0.90
C LYS A 193 17.06 -9.16 -1.63
N SER A 194 17.02 -9.17 -2.94
CA SER A 194 18.09 -9.78 -3.74
C SER A 194 18.99 -8.72 -4.36
N LEU A 195 20.25 -9.13 -4.60
CA LEU A 195 21.26 -8.30 -5.25
C LEU A 195 21.64 -8.95 -6.58
N GLY A 196 21.28 -8.29 -7.68
CA GLY A 196 21.80 -8.63 -8.99
C GLY A 196 23.13 -7.94 -9.21
N ILE A 197 24.13 -8.67 -9.70
CA ILE A 197 25.32 -8.05 -10.27
C ILE A 197 25.18 -8.03 -11.78
N VAL A 198 25.33 -6.84 -12.35
CA VAL A 198 25.53 -6.66 -13.77
C VAL A 198 27.03 -6.47 -13.96
N ASN A 199 27.71 -7.51 -14.46
CA ASN A 199 29.07 -7.33 -14.94
C ASN A 199 28.94 -6.80 -16.36
N ASP A 200 29.16 -5.50 -16.57
CA ASP A 200 29.32 -4.92 -17.89
C ASP A 200 30.65 -5.39 -18.49
N THR A 201 30.70 -6.67 -18.85
CA THR A 201 31.70 -7.15 -19.80
C THR A 201 31.09 -6.85 -21.16
N ALA A 202 31.47 -5.70 -21.73
CA ALA A 202 31.08 -5.31 -23.06
C ALA A 202 31.37 -6.46 -24.06
N PRO A 203 30.45 -6.75 -25.01
CA PRO A 203 30.79 -7.57 -26.17
C PRO A 203 31.84 -6.89 -27.06
#